data_AF-A0A2L0B0Z8-F1
#
_entry.id   AF-A0A2L0B0Z8-F1
#
_cell.length_a   1.000
_cell.length_b   1.000
_cell.length_c   1.000
_cell.angle_alpha   90.00
_cell.angle_beta   90.00
_cell.angle_gamma   90.00
#
_symmetry.space_group_name_H-M   'P 1'
#
loop_
_entity.id
_entity.type
_entity.pdbx_description
1 polymer ?
#
loop_
_entity_poly.entity_id
_entity_poly.type
_entity_poly.pdbx_seq_one_letter_code
_entity_poly.pdbx_strand_id
1 'polypeptide(L)'
;TIPEPLRDRMEMIDMSGYVAEEKLAIATKYLLPQAMKDSGLSEKHIKVEDSAITTLVKSYCRESGVRNLQKHIEKIVRKVAYKVVKEETTFVDVSPTNLAEFVGKPVFTHERMYPTTPPGVVMGLAWTAMGGSTLYIETTTRRPPLEKETDGSLELTGH
;
A
#
# COMPACT_ATOMS: atom_id res chain seq x y z
N THR A 1 19.39 12.57 4.77
CA THR A 1 19.94 13.04 3.48
C THR A 1 21.40 12.65 3.39
N ILE A 2 21.91 12.28 2.22
CA ILE A 2 23.32 11.89 2.04
C ILE A 2 24.18 13.18 2.02
N PRO A 3 25.28 13.25 2.79
CA PRO A 3 26.21 14.38 2.76
C PRO A 3 26.76 14.65 1.35
N GLU A 4 26.88 15.92 0.96
CA GLU A 4 27.37 16.33 -0.35
C GLU A 4 28.75 15.74 -0.73
N PRO A 5 29.74 15.65 0.18
CA PRO A 5 31.03 15.04 -0.15
C PRO A 5 30.98 13.56 -0.49
N LEU A 6 29.97 12.83 0.02
CA LEU A 6 29.75 11.43 -0.30
C LEU A 6 28.96 11.28 -1.60
N ARG A 7 27.97 12.16 -1.80
CA ARG A 7 27.13 12.16 -3.01
C ARG A 7 27.96 12.40 -4.27
N ASP A 8 28.94 13.30 -4.21
CA ASP A 8 29.85 13.58 -5.33
C ASP A 8 30.75 12.38 -5.71
N ARG A 9 30.96 11.46 -4.77
CA ARG A 9 31.79 10.25 -4.95
C ARG A 9 30.97 8.99 -5.26
N MET A 10 29.66 9.12 -5.42
CA MET A 10 28.75 8.00 -5.67
C MET A 10 28.03 8.17 -7.00
N GLU A 11 27.92 7.09 -7.76
CA GLU A 11 26.95 7.01 -8.84
C GLU A 11 25.56 6.78 -8.25
N MET A 12 24.63 7.69 -8.53
CA MET A 12 23.25 7.60 -8.05
C MET A 12 22.44 6.81 -9.07
N ILE A 13 21.96 5.63 -8.67
CA ILE A 13 21.02 4.81 -9.45
C ILE A 13 19.67 4.84 -8.74
N ASP A 14 18.68 5.48 -9.37
CA ASP A 14 17.34 5.58 -8.82
C ASP A 14 16.51 4.33 -9.19
N MET A 15 15.97 3.67 -8.17
CA MET A 15 15.06 2.54 -8.34
C MET A 15 13.63 3.01 -8.14
N SER A 16 12.82 2.94 -9.20
CA SER A 16 11.40 3.28 -9.13
C SER A 16 10.59 2.25 -8.34
N GLY A 17 9.41 2.67 -7.87
CA GLY A 17 8.42 1.75 -7.33
C GLY A 17 7.83 0.82 -8.39
N TYR A 18 7.01 -0.12 -7.94
CA TYR A 18 6.36 -1.10 -8.80
C TYR A 18 4.88 -0.77 -9.03
N VAL A 19 4.40 -1.02 -10.25
CA VAL A 19 2.99 -0.99 -10.62
C VAL A 19 2.28 -2.23 -10.06
N ALA A 20 0.95 -2.18 -9.90
CA ALA A 20 0.17 -3.29 -9.34
C ALA A 20 0.41 -4.64 -10.05
N GLU A 21 0.56 -4.63 -11.37
CA GLU A 21 0.84 -5.83 -12.18
C GLU A 21 2.25 -6.39 -11.91
N GLU A 22 3.25 -5.52 -11.78
CA GLU A 22 4.61 -5.92 -11.42
C GLU A 22 4.65 -6.50 -10.01
N LYS A 23 3.91 -5.91 -9.06
CA LYS A 23 3.80 -6.46 -7.70
C LYS A 23 3.16 -7.84 -7.68
N LEU A 24 2.15 -8.06 -8.51
CA LEU A 24 1.54 -9.38 -8.67
C LEU A 24 2.56 -10.39 -9.19
N ALA A 25 3.29 -10.03 -10.25
CA ALA A 25 4.34 -10.90 -10.80
C ALA A 25 5.45 -11.20 -9.78
N ILE A 26 5.88 -10.20 -9.01
CA ILE A 26 6.88 -10.37 -7.95
C ILE A 26 6.34 -11.28 -6.83
N ALA A 27 5.07 -11.10 -6.44
CA ALA A 27 4.44 -11.90 -5.41
C ALA A 27 4.35 -13.38 -5.80
N THR A 28 3.86 -13.66 -7.01
CA THR A 28 3.69 -15.03 -7.50
C THR A 28 5.04 -15.72 -7.76
N LYS A 29 6.01 -15.01 -8.35
CA LYS A 29 7.30 -15.60 -8.74
C LYS A 29 8.29 -15.74 -7.59
N TYR A 30 8.25 -14.83 -6.61
CA TYR A 30 9.29 -14.77 -5.57
C TYR A 30 8.73 -14.80 -4.15
N LEU A 31 7.79 -13.92 -3.79
CA LEU A 31 7.37 -13.76 -2.38
C LEU A 31 6.62 -14.97 -1.84
N LEU A 32 5.67 -15.50 -2.60
CA LEU A 32 4.87 -16.66 -2.19
C LEU A 32 5.71 -17.94 -2.09
N PRO A 33 6.53 -18.31 -3.11
CA PRO A 33 7.43 -19.47 -2.99
C PRO A 33 8.41 -19.34 -1.82
N GLN A 34 8.97 -18.14 -1.60
CA GLN A 34 9.88 -17.90 -0.49
C GLN A 34 9.19 -18.07 0.86
N ALA A 35 8.02 -17.45 1.05
CA ALA A 35 7.26 -17.56 2.29
C ALA A 35 6.83 -19.02 2.58
N MET A 36 6.42 -19.76 1.55
CA MET A 36 6.08 -21.19 1.66
C MET A 36 7.30 -22.01 2.09
N LYS A 37 8.46 -21.80 1.47
CA LYS A 37 9.72 -22.46 1.83
C LYS A 37 10.09 -22.19 3.28
N ASP A 38 10.00 -20.94 3.71
CA ASP A 38 10.37 -20.53 5.08
C ASP A 38 9.42 -21.11 6.15
N SER A 39 8.16 -21.38 5.78
CA SER A 39 7.17 -21.99 6.67
C SER A 39 7.05 -23.52 6.52
N GLY A 40 7.87 -24.14 5.66
CA GLY A 40 7.82 -25.58 5.41
C GLY A 40 6.55 -26.06 4.67
N LEU A 41 5.86 -25.16 3.98
CA LEU A 41 4.67 -25.50 3.18
C LEU A 41 5.05 -25.87 1.75
N SER A 42 4.16 -26.61 1.10
CA SER A 42 4.28 -27.04 -0.29
C SER A 42 2.98 -26.71 -1.03
N GLU A 43 3.00 -26.81 -2.35
CA GLU A 43 1.82 -26.52 -3.20
C GLU A 43 0.62 -27.43 -2.89
N LYS A 44 0.85 -28.56 -2.21
CA LYS A 44 -0.20 -29.46 -1.74
C LYS A 44 -0.99 -28.92 -0.56
N HIS A 45 -0.46 -27.93 0.15
CA HIS A 45 -1.06 -27.38 1.37
C HIS A 45 -1.74 -26.03 1.12
N ILE A 46 -1.21 -25.21 0.21
CA ILE A 46 -1.71 -23.85 -0.04
C ILE A 46 -1.66 -23.52 -1.52
N LYS A 47 -2.75 -22.92 -2.01
CA LYS A 47 -2.80 -22.18 -3.27
C LYS A 47 -3.34 -20.79 -3.00
N VAL A 48 -2.71 -19.78 -3.57
CA VAL A 48 -3.19 -18.39 -3.48
C VAL A 48 -3.53 -17.95 -4.89
N GLU A 49 -4.78 -17.55 -5.11
CA GLU A 49 -5.21 -17.05 -6.41
C GLU A 49 -4.60 -15.66 -6.70
N ASP A 50 -4.31 -15.40 -7.98
CA ASP A 50 -3.85 -14.08 -8.45
C ASP A 50 -4.87 -12.97 -8.13
N SER A 51 -6.15 -13.31 -8.11
CA SER A 51 -7.26 -12.42 -7.69
C SER A 51 -7.13 -11.99 -6.22
N ALA A 52 -6.69 -12.90 -5.34
CA ALA A 52 -6.47 -12.64 -3.92
C ALA A 52 -5.23 -11.76 -3.72
N ILE A 53 -4.16 -12.00 -4.48
CA ILE A 53 -2.95 -11.14 -4.48
C ILE A 53 -3.29 -9.74 -4.97
N THR A 54 -4.08 -9.62 -6.05
CA THR A 54 -4.57 -8.32 -6.55
C THR A 54 -5.35 -7.58 -5.48
N THR A 55 -6.22 -8.29 -4.75
CA THR A 55 -7.00 -7.74 -3.64
C THR A 55 -6.10 -7.31 -2.47
N LEU A 56 -5.04 -8.10 -2.16
CA LEU A 56 -4.04 -7.72 -1.15
C LEU A 56 -3.33 -6.42 -1.51
N VAL A 57 -2.88 -6.30 -2.76
CA VAL A 57 -2.19 -5.11 -3.26
C VAL A 57 -3.09 -3.89 -3.14
N LYS A 58 -4.36 -3.98 -3.57
CA LYS A 58 -5.28 -2.83 -3.57
C LYS A 58 -5.78 -2.43 -2.17
N SER A 59 -6.19 -3.40 -1.38
CA SER A 59 -6.95 -3.14 -0.15
C SER A 59 -6.13 -3.17 1.14
N TYR A 60 -4.90 -3.70 1.10
CA TYR A 60 -4.06 -3.87 2.29
C TYR A 60 -2.69 -3.19 2.15
N CYS A 61 -2.23 -2.86 0.93
CA CYS A 61 -0.89 -2.33 0.69
C CYS A 61 -0.93 -0.95 0.03
N ARG A 62 -0.54 0.12 0.75
CA ARG A 62 -0.29 1.46 0.19
C ARG A 62 1.18 1.85 0.30
N GLU A 63 1.99 1.30 -0.58
CA GLU A 63 3.41 1.62 -0.69
C GLU A 63 3.85 1.51 -2.15
N SER A 64 5.01 2.06 -2.48
CA SER A 64 5.64 1.92 -3.79
C SER A 64 6.35 0.57 -3.97
N GLY A 65 6.85 -0.01 -2.87
CA GLY A 65 7.51 -1.32 -2.83
C GLY A 65 6.57 -2.52 -2.60
N VAL A 66 7.15 -3.63 -2.13
CA VAL A 66 6.45 -4.90 -1.84
C VAL A 66 6.65 -5.41 -0.40
N ARG A 67 7.14 -4.58 0.51
CA ARG A 67 7.45 -4.97 1.89
C ARG A 67 6.19 -5.29 2.70
N ASN A 68 5.15 -4.47 2.61
CA ASN A 68 3.86 -4.75 3.23
C ASN A 68 3.18 -5.95 2.56
N LEU A 69 3.28 -6.05 1.22
CA LEU A 69 2.77 -7.21 0.49
C LEU A 69 3.41 -8.52 0.97
N GLN A 70 4.74 -8.54 1.12
CA GLN A 70 5.48 -9.66 1.69
C GLN A 70 4.98 -10.03 3.10
N LYS A 71 4.88 -9.05 4.01
CA LYS A 71 4.37 -9.29 5.38
C LYS A 71 2.97 -9.90 5.39
N HIS A 72 2.09 -9.46 4.49
CA HIS A 72 0.75 -10.01 4.38
C HIS A 72 0.75 -11.45 3.84
N ILE A 73 1.57 -11.75 2.82
CA ILE A 73 1.76 -13.10 2.30
C ILE A 73 2.30 -14.03 3.39
N GLU A 74 3.36 -13.63 4.10
CA GLU A 74 3.92 -14.38 5.23
C GLU A 74 2.88 -14.63 6.33
N LYS A 75 2.02 -13.66 6.63
CA LYS A 75 0.94 -13.80 7.60
C LYS A 75 -0.10 -14.85 7.16
N ILE A 76 -0.45 -14.88 5.87
CA ILE A 76 -1.37 -15.88 5.30
C ILE A 76 -0.74 -17.27 5.41
N VAL A 77 0.48 -17.43 4.90
CA VAL A 77 1.22 -18.69 4.90
C VAL A 77 1.37 -19.23 6.33
N ARG A 78 1.74 -18.37 7.30
CA ARG A 78 1.87 -18.76 8.71
C ARG A 78 0.55 -19.24 9.33
N LYS A 79 -0.56 -18.59 8.99
CA LYS A 79 -1.90 -19.03 9.44
C LYS A 79 -2.30 -20.37 8.82
N VAL A 80 -1.99 -20.58 7.55
CA VAL A 80 -2.24 -21.88 6.90
C VAL A 80 -1.38 -22.97 7.53
N ALA A 81 -0.10 -22.71 7.77
CA ALA A 81 0.78 -23.65 8.47
C ALA A 81 0.22 -24.06 9.83
N TYR A 82 -0.31 -23.08 10.60
CA TYR A 82 -0.96 -23.36 11.88
C TYR A 82 -2.19 -24.28 11.73
N LYS A 83 -3.06 -24.03 10.74
CA LYS A 83 -4.24 -24.89 10.48
C LYS A 83 -3.86 -26.31 10.06
N VAL A 84 -2.81 -26.46 9.25
CA VAL A 84 -2.28 -27.77 8.81
C VAL A 84 -1.72 -28.56 10.00
N VAL A 85 -0.93 -27.91 10.86
CA VAL A 85 -0.36 -28.56 12.06
C VAL A 85 -1.45 -28.98 13.06
N LYS A 86 -2.55 -28.23 13.13
CA LYS A 86 -3.71 -28.58 13.95
C LYS A 86 -4.62 -29.66 13.31
N GLU A 87 -4.25 -30.16 12.12
CA GLU A 87 -5.01 -31.16 11.35
C GLU A 87 -6.44 -30.70 10.99
N GLU A 88 -6.71 -29.39 10.98
CA GLU A 88 -8.04 -28.86 10.65
C GLU A 88 -8.33 -28.93 9.13
N THR A 89 -7.28 -28.77 8.33
CA THR A 89 -7.37 -28.73 6.86
C THR A 89 -6.08 -29.24 6.23
N THR A 90 -6.21 -30.05 5.19
CA THR A 90 -5.05 -30.57 4.42
C THR A 90 -4.63 -29.64 3.29
N PHE A 91 -5.58 -28.91 2.70
CA PHE A 91 -5.36 -27.95 1.62
C PHE A 91 -6.20 -26.69 1.84
N VAL A 92 -5.61 -25.52 1.58
CA VAL A 92 -6.27 -24.23 1.68
C VAL A 92 -6.13 -23.48 0.36
N ASP A 93 -7.26 -23.16 -0.25
CA ASP A 93 -7.33 -22.27 -1.40
C ASP A 93 -7.67 -20.86 -0.93
N VAL A 94 -6.77 -19.90 -1.14
CA VAL A 94 -6.92 -18.52 -0.70
C VAL A 94 -7.44 -17.69 -1.86
N SER A 95 -8.70 -17.25 -1.72
CA SER A 95 -9.43 -16.46 -2.69
C SER A 95 -9.82 -15.09 -2.08
N PRO A 96 -10.32 -14.13 -2.87
CA PRO A 96 -10.69 -12.82 -2.35
C PRO A 96 -11.77 -12.85 -1.25
N THR A 97 -12.62 -13.88 -1.24
CA THR A 97 -13.74 -14.00 -0.29
C THR A 97 -13.29 -14.43 1.10
N ASN A 98 -12.31 -15.34 1.19
CA ASN A 98 -11.78 -15.83 2.48
C ASN A 98 -10.53 -15.09 2.96
N LEU A 99 -9.97 -14.19 2.14
CA LEU A 99 -8.78 -13.41 2.45
C LEU A 99 -8.85 -12.71 3.81
N ALA A 100 -10.03 -12.20 4.17
CA ALA A 100 -10.26 -11.48 5.43
C ALA A 100 -10.06 -12.34 6.68
N GLU A 101 -10.25 -13.66 6.59
CA GLU A 101 -9.98 -14.60 7.69
C GLU A 101 -8.48 -14.67 8.03
N PHE A 102 -7.63 -14.49 7.02
CA PHE A 102 -6.19 -14.57 7.16
C PHE A 102 -5.59 -13.21 7.55
N VAL A 103 -5.85 -12.16 6.78
CA VAL A 103 -5.20 -10.87 7.00
C VAL A 103 -5.97 -9.91 7.89
N GLY A 104 -7.28 -10.12 8.06
CA GLY A 104 -8.20 -9.23 8.77
C GLY A 104 -9.07 -8.42 7.79
N LYS A 105 -9.81 -7.43 8.32
CA LYS A 105 -10.61 -6.53 7.47
C LYS A 105 -9.72 -5.66 6.57
N PRO A 106 -10.18 -5.28 5.36
CA PRO A 106 -9.49 -4.33 4.50
C PRO A 106 -9.08 -3.05 5.23
N VAL A 107 -7.81 -2.65 5.07
CA VAL A 107 -7.27 -1.42 5.69
C VAL A 107 -7.63 -0.20 4.84
N PHE A 108 -7.64 -0.37 3.53
CA PHE A 108 -7.92 0.69 2.56
C PHE A 108 -9.16 0.32 1.72
N THR A 109 -10.20 1.12 1.83
CA THR A 109 -11.50 0.88 1.16
C THR A 109 -11.71 1.76 -0.08
N HIS A 110 -11.13 2.96 -0.11
CA HIS A 110 -11.31 3.93 -1.20
C HIS A 110 -9.97 4.48 -1.66
N GLU A 111 -9.70 4.44 -2.97
CA GLU A 111 -8.50 5.06 -3.57
C GLU A 111 -8.45 6.57 -3.34
N ARG A 112 -9.61 7.23 -3.35
CA ARG A 112 -9.76 8.68 -3.18
C ARG A 112 -10.46 8.99 -1.86
N MET A 113 -10.05 10.07 -1.20
CA MET A 113 -10.72 10.58 -0.01
C MET A 113 -12.06 11.23 -0.38
N TYR A 114 -12.07 12.00 -1.48
CA TYR A 114 -13.26 12.64 -2.03
C TYR A 114 -13.64 11.99 -3.37
N PRO A 115 -14.87 11.47 -3.55
CA PRO A 115 -15.33 10.98 -4.85
C PRO A 115 -15.45 12.12 -5.87
N THR A 116 -16.02 13.25 -5.43
CA THR A 116 -16.02 14.53 -6.14
C THR A 116 -15.44 15.57 -5.20
N THR A 117 -14.44 16.33 -5.66
CA THR A 117 -13.80 17.36 -4.84
C THR A 117 -14.76 18.53 -4.60
N PRO A 118 -15.04 18.91 -3.34
CA PRO A 118 -15.84 20.09 -3.05
C PRO A 118 -15.09 21.38 -3.44
N PRO A 119 -15.80 22.52 -3.60
CA PRO A 119 -15.15 23.81 -3.85
C PRO A 119 -14.09 24.12 -2.78
N GLY A 120 -12.91 24.58 -3.22
CA GLY A 120 -11.77 24.87 -2.35
C GLY A 120 -10.84 23.69 -2.10
N VAL A 121 -11.12 22.49 -2.63
CA VAL A 121 -10.27 21.30 -2.51
C VAL A 121 -9.81 20.82 -3.89
N VAL A 122 -8.52 20.56 -4.03
CA VAL A 122 -7.93 20.00 -5.26
C VAL A 122 -6.99 18.84 -4.96
N MET A 123 -6.92 17.86 -5.86
CA MET A 123 -5.97 16.75 -5.77
C MET A 123 -4.65 17.12 -6.47
N GLY A 124 -3.55 17.04 -5.74
CA GLY A 124 -2.19 17.21 -6.24
C GLY A 124 -1.38 15.91 -6.19
N LEU A 125 -0.34 15.83 -7.01
CA LEU A 125 0.67 14.79 -6.94
C LEU A 125 1.88 15.31 -6.19
N ALA A 126 2.38 14.54 -5.24
CA ALA A 126 3.54 14.87 -4.43
C ALA A 126 4.61 13.78 -4.55
N TRP A 127 5.88 14.20 -4.57
CA TRP A 127 7.01 13.31 -4.43
C TRP A 127 7.44 13.27 -2.97
N THR A 128 7.27 12.12 -2.31
CA THR A 128 7.62 11.93 -0.89
C THR A 128 8.85 11.04 -0.75
N ALA A 129 9.43 10.97 0.45
CA ALA A 129 10.51 10.04 0.75
C ALA A 129 10.13 8.55 0.54
N MET A 130 8.83 8.23 0.53
CA MET A 130 8.30 6.88 0.28
C MET A 130 7.89 6.66 -1.19
N GLY A 131 8.13 7.64 -2.06
CA GLY A 131 7.74 7.65 -3.47
C GLY A 131 6.59 8.61 -3.77
N GLY A 132 5.98 8.46 -4.94
CA GLY A 132 4.83 9.27 -5.36
C GLY A 132 3.60 9.07 -4.47
N SER A 133 2.92 10.15 -4.12
CA SER A 133 1.69 10.15 -3.34
C SER A 133 0.69 11.17 -3.86
N THR A 134 -0.60 10.94 -3.64
CA THR A 134 -1.66 11.92 -3.90
C THR A 134 -1.95 12.70 -2.63
N LEU A 135 -1.89 14.03 -2.70
CA LEU A 135 -2.24 14.92 -1.59
C LEU A 135 -3.47 15.75 -1.97
N TYR A 136 -4.24 16.16 -0.97
CA TYR A 136 -5.31 17.13 -1.14
C TYR A 136 -4.85 18.47 -0.60
N ILE A 137 -4.97 19.52 -1.42
CA ILE A 137 -4.75 20.90 -1.01
C ILE A 137 -6.14 21.49 -0.77
N GLU A 138 -6.34 22.02 0.43
CA GLU A 138 -7.62 22.55 0.88
C GLU A 138 -7.51 24.04 1.20
N THR A 139 -8.57 24.77 0.88
CA THR A 139 -8.73 26.18 1.19
C THR A 139 -10.09 26.41 1.82
N THR A 140 -10.15 27.26 2.84
CA THR A 140 -11.39 27.60 3.51
C THR A 140 -11.41 29.07 3.88
N THR A 141 -12.58 29.70 3.74
CA THR A 141 -12.78 31.09 4.09
C THR A 141 -12.86 31.23 5.61
N ARG A 142 -11.86 31.88 6.24
CA ARG A 142 -11.84 32.01 7.71
C ARG A 142 -12.80 33.08 8.24
N ARG A 143 -12.99 34.18 7.51
CA ARG A 143 -13.83 35.32 7.92
C ARG A 143 -14.84 35.63 6.82
N PRO A 144 -16.09 35.97 7.16
CA PRO A 144 -17.05 36.43 6.17
C PRO A 144 -16.53 37.70 5.47
N PRO A 145 -16.89 37.93 4.20
CA PRO A 145 -16.52 39.15 3.50
C PRO A 145 -17.07 40.37 4.27
N LEU A 146 -16.19 41.29 4.65
CA LEU A 146 -16.60 42.58 5.21
C LEU A 146 -16.90 43.54 4.06
N GLU A 147 -17.92 44.38 4.20
CA GLU A 147 -18.30 45.39 3.18
C GLU A 147 -17.23 46.50 3.02
N LYS A 148 -16.27 46.59 3.95
CA LYS A 148 -15.15 47.53 3.89
C LYS A 148 -13.95 46.89 3.22
N GLU A 149 -13.39 47.56 2.23
CA GLU A 149 -12.10 47.19 1.61
C GLU A 149 -11.02 47.16 2.69
N THR A 150 -10.62 45.94 3.05
CA THR A 150 -9.51 45.64 3.95
C THR A 150 -8.63 44.64 3.24
N ASP A 151 -7.31 44.73 3.42
CA ASP A 151 -6.37 43.80 2.80
C ASP A 151 -6.69 42.36 3.26
N GLY A 152 -6.77 41.45 2.29
CA GLY A 152 -6.98 40.03 2.56
C GLY A 152 -5.76 39.39 3.24
N SER A 153 -6.00 38.44 4.14
CA SER A 153 -4.94 37.65 4.77
C SER A 153 -4.99 36.19 4.29
N LEU A 154 -3.82 35.55 4.18
CA LEU A 154 -3.68 34.13 3.88
C LEU A 154 -2.91 33.45 5.00
N GLU A 155 -3.47 32.39 5.57
CA GLU A 155 -2.83 31.56 6.57
C GLU A 155 -2.63 30.16 5.99
N LEU A 156 -1.39 29.69 5.98
CA LEU A 156 -1.01 28.38 5.47
C LEU A 156 -0.81 27.42 6.64
N THR A 157 -1.30 26.19 6.49
CA THR A 157 -1.10 25.09 7.44
C THR A 157 -0.48 23.90 6.72
N GLY A 158 0.18 23.01 7.48
CA GLY A 158 1.03 21.97 6.92
C GLY A 158 2.51 22.36 6.90
N HIS A 159 3.39 21.39 6.68
CA HIS A 159 4.84 21.56 6.59
C HIS A 159 5.32 21.24 5.16
#